data_AF-A0A7V4YQ41-F1
#
_entry.id   AF-A0A7V4YQ41-F1
#
_cell.length_a   1.000
_cell.length_b   1.000
_cell.length_c   1.000
_cell.angle_alpha   90.00
_cell.angle_beta   90.00
_cell.angle_gamma   90.00
#
_symmetry.space_group_name_H-M   'P 1'
#
loop_
_entity.id
_entity.type
_entity.pdbx_description
1 polymer ?
#
loop_
_entity_poly.entity_id
_entity_poly.type
_entity_poly.pdbx_seq_one_letter_code
_entity_poly.pdbx_strand_id
1 'polypeptide(L)' 'MKVVIVGGGKTGVSVARFYRRMGYEVIINDIKKEEEFSTEEMKKIKEVAEFIGGGHSREIFNFAER' A
#
# COMPACT_ATOMS: atom_id res chain seq x y z
N MET A 1 13.05 -1.70 7.41
CA MET A 1 13.02 -0.69 6.32
C MET A 1 11.60 -0.67 5.79
N LYS A 2 11.06 0.52 5.52
CA LYS A 2 9.65 0.71 5.13
C LYS A 2 9.58 0.98 3.63
N VAL A 3 8.64 0.35 2.95
CA VAL A 3 8.40 0.49 1.50
C VAL A 3 7.00 1.04 1.31
N VAL A 4 6.90 2.17 0.60
CA VAL A 4 5.62 2.76 0.20
C VAL A 4 5.38 2.45 -1.27
N ILE A 5 4.23 1.86 -1.57
CA ILE A 5 3.79 1.55 -2.93
C ILE A 5 2.63 2.49 -3.25
N VAL A 6 2.76 3.24 -4.35
CA VAL A 6 1.72 4.14 -4.83
C VAL A 6 0.86 3.40 -5.84
N GLY A 7 -0.41 3.16 -5.49
CA GLY A 7 -1.41 2.43 -6.24
C GLY A 7 -1.75 1.07 -5.64
N GLY A 8 -3.00 0.86 -5.25
CA GLY A 8 -3.57 -0.36 -4.68
C GLY A 8 -4.17 -1.33 -5.71
N GLY A 9 -3.92 -1.11 -7.00
CA GLY A 9 -4.32 -2.05 -8.06
C GLY A 9 -3.55 -3.37 -8.02
N LYS A 10 -3.87 -4.28 -8.95
CA LYS A 10 -3.28 -5.63 -9.03
C LYS A 10 -1.75 -5.63 -9.00
N THR A 11 -1.11 -4.71 -9.72
CA THR A 11 0.35 -4.57 -9.75
C THR A 11 0.91 -4.15 -8.38
N GLY A 12 0.32 -3.14 -7.75
CA GLY A 12 0.75 -2.66 -6.44
C GLY A 12 0.65 -3.74 -5.36
N VAL A 13 -0.45 -4.50 -5.35
CA VAL A 13 -0.62 -5.66 -4.46
C VAL A 13 0.42 -6.75 -4.70
N SER A 14 0.78 -7.02 -5.96
CA SER A 14 1.84 -8.00 -6.31
C SER A 14 3.21 -7.56 -5.78
N VAL A 15 3.56 -6.29 -5.98
CA VAL A 15 4.81 -5.68 -5.48
C VAL A 15 4.84 -5.69 -3.95
N ALA A 16 3.70 -5.37 -3.31
CA ALA A 16 3.58 -5.40 -1.85
C ALA A 16 3.83 -6.79 -1.29
N ARG A 17 3.23 -7.81 -1.92
CA ARG A 17 3.44 -9.21 -1.54
C ARG A 17 4.89 -9.62 -1.68
N PHE A 18 5.58 -9.17 -2.73
CA PHE A 18 7.00 -9.44 -2.92
C PHE A 18 7.84 -8.85 -1.79
N TYR A 19 7.71 -7.54 -1.50
CA TYR A 19 8.48 -6.89 -0.45
C TYR A 19 8.12 -7.39 0.96
N ARG A 20 6.85 -7.70 1.23
CA ARG A 20 6.48 -8.27 2.54
C ARG A 20 7.11 -9.64 2.76
N ARG A 21 7.23 -10.48 1.72
CA ARG A 21 7.96 -11.77 1.81
C ARG A 21 9.47 -11.60 2.02
N MET A 22 10.04 -10.46 1.61
CA MET A 22 11.44 -10.13 1.90
C MET A 22 11.64 -9.56 3.32
N GLY A 23 10.59 -9.45 4.14
CA GLY A 23 10.65 -8.97 5.52
C GLY A 23 10.53 -7.45 5.67
N TYR A 24 10.08 -6.73 4.64
CA TYR A 24 9.86 -5.29 4.74
C TYR A 24 8.49 -4.96 5.34
N GLU A 25 8.42 -3.81 6.02
CA GLU A 25 7.15 -3.16 6.34
C GLU A 25 6.63 -2.47 5.09
N VAL A 26 5.40 -2.79 4.68
CA VAL A 26 4.84 -2.32 3.42
C VAL A 26 3.57 -1.53 3.67
N ILE A 27 3.50 -0.36 3.04
CA ILE A 27 2.32 0.50 2.98
C ILE A 27 1.90 0.62 1.51
N ILE A 28 0.62 0.42 1.22
CA ILE A 28 0.01 0.80 -0.05
C ILE A 28 -0.72 2.12 0.17
N ASN A 29 -0.36 3.12 -0.64
CA ASN A 29 -1.05 4.39 -0.72
C ASN A 29 -1.82 4.52 -2.03
N ASP A 30 -3.09 4.93 -1.99
CA ASP A 30 -3.88 5.17 -3.20
C ASP A 30 -4.64 6.50 -3.11
N ILE A 31 -5.01 7.05 -4.27
CA ILE A 31 -5.89 8.20 -4.35
C ILE A 31 -7.30 7.84 -3.87
N LYS A 32 -7.72 6.59 -4.13
CA LYS A 32 -8.99 6.03 -3.66
C LYS A 32 -8.96 5.85 -2.14
N LYS A 33 -10.09 6.08 -1.50
CA LYS A 33 -10.35 5.69 -0.11
C LYS A 33 -10.72 4.21 -0.03
N GLU A 34 -10.70 3.66 1.18
CA GLU A 34 -10.98 2.23 1.40
C GLU A 34 -12.39 1.85 0.89
N GLU A 35 -13.36 2.74 1.05
CA GLU A 35 -14.76 2.48 0.67
C GLU A 35 -14.98 2.43 -0.85
N GLU A 36 -14.00 2.89 -1.63
CA GLU A 36 -14.04 2.90 -3.10
C GLU A 36 -13.49 1.61 -3.72
N PHE A 37 -12.96 0.69 -2.90
CA PHE A 37 -12.55 -0.65 -3.30
C PHE A 37 -13.64 -1.66 -2.99
N SER A 38 -13.70 -2.73 -3.78
CA SER A 38 -14.52 -3.88 -3.39
C SER A 38 -13.97 -4.56 -2.14
N THR A 39 -14.83 -5.25 -1.39
CA THR A 39 -14.45 -6.04 -0.21
C THR A 39 -13.32 -7.02 -0.52
N GLU A 40 -13.34 -7.64 -1.70
CA GLU A 40 -12.33 -8.61 -2.13
C GLU A 40 -10.98 -7.95 -2.47
N GLU A 41 -10.98 -6.75 -3.05
CA GLU A 41 -9.76 -5.97 -3.27
C GLU A 41 -9.14 -5.55 -1.95
N MET A 42 -9.94 -5.03 -1.00
CA MET A 42 -9.42 -4.62 0.31
C MET A 42 -8.89 -5.79 1.12
N LYS A 43 -9.55 -6.95 1.07
CA LYS A 43 -9.05 -8.17 1.70
C LYS A 43 -7.65 -8.54 1.19
N LYS A 44 -7.44 -8.47 -0.14
CA LYS A 44 -6.13 -8.74 -0.76
C LYS A 44 -5.06 -7.72 -0.39
N ILE A 45 -5.43 -6.44 -0.32
CA ILE A 45 -4.51 -5.36 0.10
C ILE A 45 -4.10 -5.57 1.55
N LYS A 46 -5.05 -5.75 2.48
CA LYS A 46 -4.81 -5.90 3.91
C LYS A 46 -4.05 -7.18 4.29
N GLU A 47 -4.10 -8.21 3.43
CA GLU A 47 -3.28 -9.41 3.58
C GLU A 47 -1.78 -9.11 3.40
N VAL A 48 -1.43 -8.11 2.58
CA VAL A 48 -0.04 -7.88 2.13
C VAL A 48 0.56 -6.55 2.55
N ALA A 49 -0.24 -5.59 3.02
CA ALA A 49 0.22 -4.26 3.42
C ALA A 49 -0.78 -3.55 4.33
N GLU A 50 -0.30 -2.54 5.04
CA GLU A 50 -1.16 -1.48 5.56
C GLU A 50 -1.68 -0.63 4.39
N PHE A 51 -2.92 -0.16 4.47
CA PHE A 51 -3.54 0.67 3.42
C PHE A 51 -3.78 2.08 3.93
N ILE A 52 -3.42 3.07 3.12
CA ILE A 52 -3.65 4.49 3.39
C ILE A 52 -4.26 5.12 2.12
N GLY A 53 -5.55 5.43 2.15
CA GLY A 53 -6.29 5.94 0.98
C GLY A 53 -6.66 7.42 1.08
N GLY A 54 -6.93 8.06 -0.06
CA GLY A 54 -7.42 9.45 -0.11
C GLY A 54 -6.41 10.49 -0.60
N GLY A 55 -5.35 10.08 -1.32
CA GLY A 55 -4.49 11.02 -2.05
C GLY A 55 -3.69 11.98 -1.15
N HIS A 56 -2.96 11.42 -0.19
CA HIS A 56 -2.26 12.17 0.86
C HIS A 56 -1.10 13.07 0.37
N SER A 57 -0.69 14.00 1.24
CA SER A 57 0.47 14.89 1.06
C SER A 57 1.80 14.12 1.07
N ARG A 58 2.89 14.79 0.65
CA ARG A 58 4.24 14.20 0.57
C ARG A 58 4.76 13.59 1.88
N GLU A 59 4.15 13.91 3.02
CA GLU A 59 4.57 13.46 4.35
C GLU A 59 4.62 11.93 4.50
N ILE A 60 3.76 11.19 3.79
CA ILE A 60 3.81 9.72 3.77
C ILE A 60 5.12 9.18 3.17
N PHE A 61 5.78 9.95 2.30
CA PHE A 61 7.06 9.58 1.70
C PHE A 61 8.26 9.94 2.59
N ASN A 62 8.08 10.78 3.61
CA ASN A 62 9.15 11.11 4.56
C ASN A 62 9.62 9.86 5.33
N PHE A 63 8.77 8.83 5.46
CA PHE A 63 9.16 7.55 6.07
C PHE A 63 9.98 6.65 5.14
N ALA A 64 10.00 6.95 3.83
CA ALA A 64 10.73 6.22 2.80
C ALA A 64 12.05 6.90 2.39
N GLU A 65 12.24 8.17 2.77
CA GLU A 65 13.52 8.86 2.62
C GLU A 65 14.50 8.38 3.71
N ARG A 66 15.53 7.67 3.29
CA ARG A 66 16.73 7.36 4.07
C ARG A 66 17.94 7.98 3.38
#